data_AF-A0A8S2YLM9-F1
#
_entry.id   AF-A0A8S2YLM9-F1
#
_cell.length_a   1.000
_cell.length_b   1.000
_cell.length_c   1.000
_cell.angle_alpha   90.00
_cell.angle_beta   90.00
_cell.angle_gamma   90.00
#
_symmetry.space_group_name_H-M   'P 1'
#
loop_
_entity.id
_entity.type
_entity.pdbx_description
1 polymer ?
#
loop_
_entity_poly.entity_id
_entity_poly.type
_entity_poly.pdbx_seq_one_letter_code
_entity_poly.pdbx_strand_id
1 'polypeptide(L)' 'EEYPEEEMYSKDRPQPPKFKVHIKSQLNLNEDDHSMFEAKLIPVRDPMMRVQWFKNGKILHHGKNKHFNIIFNA' A
#
# COMPACT_ATOMS: atom_id res chain seq x y z
N GLU A 1 -1.76 -12.66 -10.50
CA GLU A 1 -3.13 -12.12 -10.46
C GLU A 1 -3.33 -11.32 -11.74
N GLU A 2 -4.36 -11.65 -12.51
CA GLU A 2 -4.78 -10.84 -13.64
C GLU A 2 -5.69 -9.73 -13.11
N TYR A 3 -5.43 -8.48 -13.49
CA TYR A 3 -6.21 -7.33 -13.06
C TYR A 3 -7.20 -6.95 -14.16
N PRO A 4 -8.45 -6.58 -13.83
CA PRO A 4 -9.38 -6.02 -14.81
C PRO A 4 -8.77 -4.81 -15.50
N GLU A 5 -9.02 -4.62 -16.81
CA GLU A 5 -8.47 -3.49 -17.57
C GLU A 5 -8.83 -2.12 -16.96
N GLU A 6 -10.00 -2.01 -16.35
CA GLU A 6 -10.48 -0.80 -15.70
C GLU A 6 -9.65 -0.40 -14.47
N GLU A 7 -9.00 -1.38 -13.84
CA GLU A 7 -8.11 -1.20 -12.71
C GLU A 7 -6.65 -1.01 -13.13
N MET A 8 -6.32 -1.17 -14.41
CA MET A 8 -4.97 -0.96 -14.93
C MET A 8 -4.73 0.50 -15.25
N TYR A 9 -3.48 0.93 -15.09
CA TYR A 9 -3.04 2.25 -15.52
C TYR A 9 -3.22 2.43 -17.03
N SER A 10 -3.83 3.56 -17.42
CA SER A 10 -3.97 3.99 -18.80
C SER A 10 -3.57 5.46 -18.90
N LYS A 11 -2.63 5.77 -19.82
CA LYS A 11 -2.21 7.15 -20.09
C LYS A 11 -3.35 8.02 -20.60
N ASP A 12 -4.26 7.43 -21.38
CA ASP A 12 -5.40 8.14 -21.98
C ASP A 12 -6.56 8.32 -21.01
N ARG A 13 -6.58 7.55 -19.92
CA ARG A 13 -7.60 7.59 -18.87
C ARG A 13 -6.94 7.63 -17.48
N PRO A 14 -6.35 8.78 -17.09
CA PRO A 14 -5.76 8.91 -15.77
C PRO A 14 -6.85 8.78 -14.70
N GLN A 15 -6.60 7.91 -13.72
CA GLN A 15 -7.49 7.70 -12.57
C GLN A 15 -6.74 8.04 -11.28
N PRO A 16 -7.38 8.73 -10.33
CA PRO A 16 -6.77 8.99 -9.03
C PRO A 16 -6.58 7.66 -8.27
N PRO A 17 -5.50 7.51 -7.47
CA PRO A 17 -5.29 6.33 -6.65
C PRO A 17 -6.44 6.07 -5.68
N LYS A 18 -6.90 4.81 -5.59
CA LYS A 18 -7.94 4.36 -4.67
C LYS A 18 -7.55 3.07 -3.99
N PHE A 19 -7.94 2.92 -2.72
CA PHE A 19 -7.81 1.66 -2.01
C PHE A 19 -8.87 0.67 -2.49
N LYS A 20 -8.43 -0.34 -3.23
CA LYS A 20 -9.25 -1.52 -3.54
C LYS A 20 -9.40 -2.40 -2.30
N VAL A 21 -8.30 -2.61 -1.58
CA VAL A 21 -8.29 -3.30 -0.29
C VAL A 21 -7.71 -2.36 0.76
N HIS A 22 -8.50 -2.09 1.79
CA HIS A 22 -8.10 -1.27 2.91
C HIS A 22 -7.31 -2.10 3.93
N ILE A 23 -6.39 -1.44 4.62
CA ILE A 23 -5.65 -2.04 5.73
C ILE A 23 -6.63 -2.47 6.82
N LYS A 24 -6.47 -3.69 7.33
CA LYS A 24 -7.25 -4.19 8.45
C LYS A 24 -6.52 -3.93 9.77
N SER A 25 -7.29 -3.57 10.80
CA SER A 25 -6.75 -3.42 12.15
C SER A 25 -6.28 -4.77 12.70
N GLN A 26 -5.09 -4.79 13.28
CA GLN A 26 -4.56 -5.94 14.02
C GLN A 26 -4.64 -5.59 15.51
N LEU A 27 -5.61 -6.18 16.22
CA LEU A 27 -5.91 -5.83 17.62
C LEU A 27 -5.33 -6.83 18.64
N ASN A 28 -4.95 -8.03 18.19
CA ASN A 28 -4.49 -9.13 19.05
C ASN A 28 -2.99 -9.39 18.79
N LEU A 29 -2.15 -8.40 19.07
CA LEU A 29 -0.70 -8.50 18.95
C LEU A 29 -0.08 -8.48 20.36
N ASN A 30 0.79 -9.44 20.65
CA ASN A 30 1.61 -9.47 21.85
C ASN A 30 2.96 -8.76 21.61
N GLU A 31 3.71 -8.52 22.68
CA GLU A 31 5.11 -8.12 22.56
C GLU A 31 5.89 -9.20 21.78
N ASP A 32 6.81 -8.76 20.90
CA ASP A 32 7.53 -9.57 19.91
C ASP A 32 6.73 -10.15 18.72
N ASP A 33 5.42 -9.90 18.62
CA ASP A 33 4.65 -10.32 17.43
C ASP A 33 4.97 -9.46 16.20
N HIS A 34 5.08 -10.14 15.06
CA HIS A 34 5.18 -9.48 13.75
C HIS A 34 3.80 -9.01 13.28
N SER A 35 3.66 -7.71 13.04
CA SER A 35 2.48 -7.14 12.37
C SER A 35 2.76 -6.92 10.88
N MET A 36 1.77 -7.26 10.05
CA MET A 36 1.82 -7.06 8.60
C MET A 36 0.56 -6.33 8.16
N PHE A 37 0.76 -5.14 7.59
CA PHE A 37 -0.30 -4.33 7.02
C PHE A 37 -0.22 -4.40 5.50
N GLU A 38 -1.28 -4.91 4.87
CA GLU A 38 -1.41 -4.99 3.42
C GLU A 38 -2.57 -4.11 2.95
N ALA A 39 -2.37 -3.45 1.81
CA ALA A 39 -3.40 -2.75 1.08
C ALA A 39 -3.15 -2.91 -0.43
N LYS A 40 -4.24 -2.88 -1.21
CA LYS A 40 -4.17 -2.89 -2.68
C LYS A 40 -4.69 -1.57 -3.22
N LEU A 41 -3.94 -0.96 -4.14
CA LEU A 41 -4.27 0.30 -4.78
C LEU A 41 -4.58 0.08 -6.27
N ILE A 42 -5.46 0.91 -6.81
CA ILE A 42 -5.71 1.04 -8.25
C ILE A 42 -5.55 2.53 -8.63
N PRO A 43 -5.12 2.87 -9.85
CA PRO A 43 -4.75 1.95 -10.92
C PRO A 43 -3.45 1.18 -10.66
N VAL A 44 -3.42 -0.09 -11.06
CA VAL A 44 -2.25 -0.96 -10.98
C VAL A 44 -1.28 -0.58 -12.11
N ARG A 45 0.03 -0.65 -11.84
CA ARG A 45 1.13 -0.29 -12.74
C ARG A 45 1.18 1.18 -13.15
N ASP A 46 0.68 2.07 -12.30
CA ASP A 46 0.83 3.51 -12.52
C ASP A 46 2.25 3.97 -12.10
N PRO A 47 3.08 4.43 -13.06
CA PRO A 47 4.44 4.88 -12.75
C PRO A 47 4.49 6.20 -11.96
N MET A 48 3.39 6.95 -11.89
CA MET A 48 3.30 8.23 -11.18
C MET A 48 2.74 8.09 -9.76
N MET A 49 2.17 6.92 -9.42
CA MET A 49 1.58 6.69 -8.11
C MET A 49 2.65 6.71 -7.01
N ARG A 50 2.37 7.43 -5.92
CA ARG A 50 3.24 7.51 -4.74
C ARG A 50 2.47 7.04 -3.51
N VAL A 51 3.08 6.15 -2.74
CA VAL A 51 2.55 5.66 -1.47
C VAL A 51 3.40 6.20 -0.33
N GLN A 52 2.75 6.77 0.68
CA GLN A 52 3.42 7.32 1.85
C GLN A 52 2.75 6.80 3.13
N TRP A 53 3.55 6.23 4.03
CA TRP A 53 3.10 5.81 5.34
C TRP A 53 3.20 6.95 6.35
N PHE A 54 2.21 7.02 7.25
CA PHE A 54 2.16 7.96 8.36
C PHE A 54 1.90 7.21 9.67
N LYS A 55 2.56 7.64 10.75
CA LYS A 55 2.26 7.25 12.13
C LYS A 55 2.00 8.51 12.93
N ASN A 56 0.81 8.61 13.51
CA ASN A 56 0.39 9.75 14.34
C ASN A 56 0.65 11.10 13.64
N GLY A 57 0.26 11.19 12.36
CA GLY A 57 0.42 12.40 11.54
C GLY A 57 1.85 12.67 11.04
N LYS A 58 2.84 11.84 11.38
CA LYS A 58 4.22 12.00 10.93
C LYS A 58 4.58 10.95 9.88
N ILE A 59 5.34 11.36 8.86
CA ILE A 59 5.85 10.46 7.83
C ILE A 59 6.67 9.34 8.48
N LEU A 60 6.31 8.10 8.19
CA LEU A 60 7.13 6.94 8.49
C LEU A 60 8.19 6.80 7.39
N HIS A 61 9.41 7.22 7.71
CA HIS A 61 10.57 6.91 6.88
C HIS A 61 10.94 5.42 7.01
N HIS A 62 11.33 4.82 5.90
CA HIS A 62 11.95 3.49 5.86
C HIS A 62 13.23 3.55 6.69
N GLY A 63 13.23 2.95 7.88
CA GLY A 63 14.37 2.96 8.80
C GLY A 63 14.94 1.56 8.98
N LYS A 64 16.27 1.46 9.20
CA LYS A 64 17.02 0.19 9.29
C LYS A 64 16.48 -0.82 10.32
N ASN A 65 15.74 -0.37 11.33
CA ASN A 65 15.20 -1.23 12.40
C ASN A 65 13.68 -1.42 12.30
N LYS A 66 13.08 -1.11 11.14
CA LYS A 66 11.67 -1.39 10.87
C LYS A 66 11.63 -2.33 9.68
N HIS A 67 11.53 -3.63 9.95
CA HIS A 67 11.29 -4.66 8.95
C HIS A 67 9.85 -4.50 8.44
N PHE A 68 9.59 -3.46 7.66
CA PHE A 68 8.39 -3.40 6.85
C PHE A 68 8.72 -4.10 5.55
N ASN A 69 8.24 -5.34 5.38
CA ASN A 69 8.16 -5.96 4.07
C ASN A 69 7.15 -5.17 3.24
N ILE A 70 7.59 -4.06 2.66
CA ILE A 70 6.80 -3.25 1.75
C ILE A 70 6.94 -3.89 0.37
N ILE A 71 6.16 -4.95 0.17
CA ILE A 71 5.97 -5.51 -1.16
C ILE A 71 4.71 -4.85 -1.71
N PHE A 72 4.90 -3.75 -2.44
CA PHE A 72 3.90 -3.29 -3.39
C PHE A 72 4.41 -3.65 -4.78
N ASN A 73 3.81 -4.68 -5.37
CA ASN A 73 3.81 -4.80 -6.83
C ASN A 73 2.79 -3.77 -7.32
N ALA A 74 3.24 -2.52 -7.44
CA ALA A 74 2.57 -1.54 -8.30
C ALA A 74 2.74 -1.99 -9.74
#